data_AF-A0A923R352-F1
#
_entry.id   AF-A0A923R352-F1
#
_cell.length_a   1.000
_cell.length_b   1.000
_cell.length_c   1.000
_cell.angle_alpha   90.00
_cell.angle_beta   90.00
_cell.angle_gamma   90.00
#
_symmetry.space_group_name_H-M   'P 1'
#
loop_
_entity.id
_entity.type
_entity.pdbx_description
1 polymer ?
#
loop_
_entity_poly.entity_id
_entity_poly.type
_entity_poly.pdbx_seq_one_letter_code
_entity_poly.pdbx_strand_id
1 'polypeptide(L)'
;GVKQATTTSAFKLYDANGIAVYELIEKQLMGSLQLYQICSVLLADNNLKNQSKEIRLQTWDKSFAYLGVTPDFINYKVTRPELPFWGEYLGTNDDRLGSNVPKIMLSFINGRSAIEANDEVYILQNAQTIRTELSRTAAGMAITYLRRTRLNIINSDLTRRNSAFSEGIGFLKGLRSHPEKKINSATLDGIILDLGNNSWSMNDTTKVATAYNSLATSYQLDAKAF
;
A
#
# COMPACT_ATOMS: atom_id res chain seq x y z
N GLY A 1 17.30 -14.94 -19.21
CA GLY A 1 18.00 -15.85 -18.28
C GLY A 1 17.72 -15.41 -16.86
N VAL A 2 17.32 -16.34 -16.00
CA VAL A 2 17.12 -16.08 -14.56
C VAL A 2 18.51 -15.89 -13.92
N LYS A 3 18.74 -14.77 -13.23
CA LYS A 3 20.00 -14.51 -12.53
C LYS A 3 19.80 -14.71 -11.02
N GLN A 4 20.76 -15.37 -10.38
CA GLN A 4 20.76 -15.72 -8.96
C GLN A 4 21.60 -14.71 -8.16
N ALA A 5 21.19 -14.40 -6.93
CA ALA A 5 22.05 -13.76 -5.94
C ALA A 5 21.88 -14.48 -4.59
N THR A 6 22.97 -15.03 -4.06
CA THR A 6 22.98 -15.86 -2.84
C THR A 6 23.47 -15.06 -1.64
N THR A 7 22.62 -14.95 -0.62
CA THR A 7 23.03 -14.79 0.79
C THR A 7 22.07 -15.60 1.65
N THR A 8 22.49 -16.82 2.03
CA THR A 8 22.10 -17.68 3.18
C THR A 8 20.68 -17.74 3.79
N SER A 9 19.65 -17.07 3.27
CA SER A 9 18.25 -17.35 3.63
C SER A 9 17.29 -16.82 2.56
N ALA A 10 16.53 -17.74 1.96
CA ALA A 10 15.56 -17.60 0.88
C ALA A 10 16.12 -17.32 -0.53
N PHE A 11 15.87 -18.27 -1.45
CA PHE A 11 16.10 -18.12 -2.89
C PHE A 11 15.13 -17.09 -3.49
N LYS A 12 15.62 -16.14 -4.29
CA LYS A 12 14.76 -15.20 -5.05
C LYS A 12 15.06 -15.30 -6.54
N LEU A 13 14.00 -15.46 -7.33
CA LEU A 13 14.07 -15.52 -8.79
C LEU A 13 13.91 -14.11 -9.36
N TYR A 14 14.86 -13.72 -10.22
CA TYR A 14 14.84 -12.45 -10.91
C TYR A 14 14.69 -12.66 -12.42
N ASP A 15 13.95 -11.76 -13.08
CA ASP A 15 13.92 -11.73 -14.54
C ASP A 15 15.25 -11.20 -15.14
N ALA A 16 15.30 -11.07 -16.47
CA ALA A 16 16.50 -10.60 -17.17
C ALA A 16 16.94 -9.18 -16.75
N ASN A 17 16.00 -8.37 -16.23
CA ASN A 17 16.20 -7.00 -15.78
C ASN A 17 16.41 -6.89 -14.26
N GLY A 18 16.39 -8.01 -13.54
CA GLY A 18 16.64 -8.06 -12.10
C GLY A 18 15.39 -7.83 -11.27
N ILE A 19 14.22 -7.86 -11.89
CA ILE A 19 12.96 -7.70 -11.18
C ILE A 19 12.61 -9.01 -10.49
N ALA A 20 12.38 -8.93 -9.17
CA ALA A 20 11.79 -10.02 -8.41
C ALA A 20 10.31 -10.09 -8.78
N VAL A 21 9.98 -10.93 -9.77
CA VAL A 21 8.65 -10.95 -10.40
C VAL A 21 7.54 -11.25 -9.39
N TYR A 22 7.78 -12.18 -8.46
CA TYR A 22 6.84 -12.49 -7.38
C TYR A 22 6.51 -11.25 -6.54
N GLU A 23 7.54 -10.57 -6.04
CA GLU A 23 7.40 -9.37 -5.22
C GLU A 23 6.68 -8.25 -5.98
N LEU A 24 7.08 -8.01 -7.23
CA LEU A 24 6.45 -6.99 -8.07
C LEU A 24 4.96 -7.27 -8.26
N ILE A 25 4.59 -8.50 -8.67
CA ILE A 25 3.21 -8.88 -8.94
C ILE A 25 2.38 -8.82 -7.67
N GLU A 26 2.89 -9.35 -6.56
CA GLU A 26 2.17 -9.36 -5.28
C GLU A 26 1.83 -7.93 -4.82
N LYS A 27 2.84 -7.05 -4.71
CA LYS A 27 2.59 -5.67 -4.26
C LYS A 27 1.74 -4.88 -5.26
N GLN A 28 1.90 -5.15 -6.56
CA GLN A 28 1.07 -4.52 -7.58
C GLN A 28 -0.40 -4.97 -7.47
N LEU A 29 -0.67 -6.27 -7.27
CA LEU A 29 -2.04 -6.79 -7.12
C LEU A 29 -2.71 -6.29 -5.86
N MET A 30 -1.97 -6.15 -4.76
CA MET A 30 -2.50 -5.55 -3.54
C MET A 30 -3.09 -4.16 -3.77
N GLY A 31 -2.42 -3.29 -4.54
CA GLY A 31 -2.99 -1.98 -4.89
C GLY A 31 -4.00 -2.03 -6.03
N SER A 32 -3.62 -2.66 -7.15
CA SER A 32 -4.39 -2.62 -8.40
C SER A 32 -5.68 -3.43 -8.35
N LEU A 33 -5.74 -4.46 -7.50
CA LEU A 33 -6.92 -5.29 -7.31
C LEU A 33 -7.54 -5.04 -5.93
N GLN A 34 -6.83 -5.31 -4.83
CA GLN A 34 -7.47 -5.29 -3.50
C GLN A 34 -7.89 -3.87 -3.10
N LEU A 35 -6.99 -2.87 -3.16
CA LEU A 35 -7.39 -1.49 -2.87
C LEU A 35 -8.34 -0.91 -3.89
N TYR A 36 -8.24 -1.30 -5.17
CA TYR A 36 -9.23 -0.89 -6.16
C TYR A 36 -10.63 -1.41 -5.80
N GLN A 37 -10.75 -2.68 -5.42
CA GLN A 37 -12.03 -3.27 -5.00
C GLN A 37 -12.56 -2.61 -3.73
N ILE A 38 -11.71 -2.37 -2.72
CA ILE A 38 -12.12 -1.68 -1.50
C ILE A 38 -12.57 -0.25 -1.83
N CYS A 39 -11.70 0.55 -2.45
CA CYS A 39 -11.84 2.00 -2.48
C CYS A 39 -12.63 2.52 -3.68
N SER A 40 -12.46 1.93 -4.86
CA SER A 40 -13.11 2.39 -6.10
C SER A 40 -14.43 1.69 -6.39
N VAL A 41 -14.64 0.51 -5.78
CA VAL A 41 -15.86 -0.28 -5.98
C VAL A 41 -16.67 -0.29 -4.69
N LEU A 42 -16.32 -1.12 -3.70
CA LEU A 42 -17.21 -1.42 -2.57
C LEU A 42 -17.53 -0.19 -1.72
N LEU A 43 -16.51 0.59 -1.35
CA LEU A 43 -16.68 1.80 -0.55
C LEU A 43 -16.94 3.04 -1.40
N ALA A 44 -17.15 2.93 -2.71
CA ALA A 44 -17.51 4.10 -3.52
C ALA A 44 -18.89 4.62 -3.13
N ASP A 45 -19.07 5.93 -3.09
CA ASP A 45 -20.32 6.58 -2.69
C ASP A 45 -21.56 6.01 -3.40
N ASN A 46 -21.46 5.74 -4.71
CA ASN A 46 -22.58 5.22 -5.51
C ASN A 46 -22.99 3.79 -5.12
N ASN A 47 -22.09 3.02 -4.51
CA ASN A 47 -22.36 1.67 -4.03
C ASN A 47 -22.82 1.65 -2.56
N LEU A 48 -22.76 2.79 -1.87
CA LEU A 48 -23.26 2.95 -0.51
C LEU A 48 -24.59 3.74 -0.47
N LYS A 49 -24.80 4.69 -1.38
CA LYS A 49 -26.02 5.49 -1.47
C LYS A 49 -27.18 4.69 -2.08
N ASN A 50 -28.38 4.93 -1.60
CA ASN A 50 -29.64 4.40 -2.16
C ASN A 50 -29.70 2.87 -2.26
N GLN A 51 -28.91 2.15 -1.46
CA GLN A 51 -28.94 0.69 -1.36
C GLN A 51 -29.77 0.26 -0.15
N SER A 52 -30.28 -0.98 -0.18
CA SER A 52 -30.89 -1.57 1.01
C SER A 52 -29.86 -1.74 2.13
N LYS A 53 -30.31 -1.72 3.38
CA LYS A 53 -29.45 -1.92 4.55
C LYS A 53 -28.62 -3.21 4.45
N GLU A 54 -29.24 -4.30 4.00
CA GLU A 54 -28.60 -5.61 3.84
C GLU A 54 -27.48 -5.58 2.79
N ILE A 55 -27.72 -4.93 1.64
CA ILE A 55 -26.71 -4.77 0.59
C ILE A 55 -25.54 -3.93 1.10
N ARG A 56 -25.80 -2.88 1.87
CA ARG A 56 -24.74 -2.05 2.47
C ARG A 56 -23.90 -2.81 3.47
N LEU A 57 -24.52 -3.55 4.39
CA LEU A 57 -23.79 -4.39 5.35
C LEU A 57 -22.92 -5.41 4.62
N GLN A 58 -23.47 -6.09 3.61
CA GLN A 58 -22.69 -7.07 2.83
C GLN A 58 -21.51 -6.40 2.08
N THR A 59 -21.74 -5.23 1.50
CA THR A 59 -20.70 -4.47 0.77
C THR A 59 -19.61 -4.00 1.71
N TRP A 60 -19.98 -3.50 2.89
CA TRP A 60 -19.08 -3.04 3.93
C TRP A 60 -18.23 -4.18 4.48
N ASP A 61 -18.86 -5.29 4.85
CA ASP A 61 -18.18 -6.46 5.41
C ASP A 61 -17.25 -7.12 4.36
N LYS A 62 -17.65 -7.17 3.08
CA LYS A 62 -16.77 -7.59 1.97
C LYS A 62 -15.54 -6.69 1.83
N SER A 63 -15.70 -5.37 1.97
CA SER A 63 -14.58 -4.44 1.88
C SER A 63 -13.59 -4.61 3.03
N PHE A 64 -14.07 -4.89 4.23
CA PHE A 64 -13.23 -5.24 5.38
C PHE A 64 -12.47 -6.56 5.16
N ALA A 65 -13.15 -7.58 4.60
CA ALA A 65 -12.54 -8.89 4.36
C ALA A 65 -11.32 -8.85 3.43
N TYR A 66 -11.26 -7.91 2.48
CA TYR A 66 -10.08 -7.73 1.62
C TYR A 66 -8.80 -7.34 2.37
N LEU A 67 -8.90 -6.83 3.60
CA LEU A 67 -7.72 -6.53 4.42
C LEU A 67 -7.07 -7.80 4.98
N GLY A 68 -7.80 -8.92 5.05
CA GLY A 68 -7.29 -10.17 5.62
C GLY A 68 -7.04 -10.10 7.13
N VAL A 69 -7.74 -9.22 7.85
CA VAL A 69 -7.60 -9.01 9.30
C VAL A 69 -8.92 -9.25 10.04
N THR A 70 -8.85 -9.46 11.34
CA THR A 70 -10.03 -9.53 12.23
C THR A 70 -10.31 -8.17 12.87
N PRO A 71 -11.52 -7.92 13.42
CA PRO A 71 -11.82 -6.67 14.13
C PRO A 71 -10.84 -6.37 15.29
N ASP A 72 -10.29 -7.41 15.92
CA ASP A 72 -9.29 -7.28 17.00
C ASP A 72 -7.93 -6.74 16.53
N PHE A 73 -7.72 -6.60 15.22
CA PHE A 73 -6.52 -5.99 14.65
C PHE A 73 -6.31 -4.54 15.09
N ILE A 74 -7.33 -3.87 15.63
CA ILE A 74 -7.12 -2.59 16.34
C ILE A 74 -6.07 -2.70 17.45
N ASN A 75 -5.90 -3.88 18.04
CA ASN A 75 -4.91 -4.20 19.07
C ASN A 75 -3.66 -4.93 18.51
N TYR A 76 -3.36 -4.80 17.22
CA TYR A 76 -2.28 -5.55 16.56
C TYR A 76 -0.90 -5.44 17.23
N LYS A 77 -0.62 -4.34 17.94
CA LYS A 77 0.64 -4.17 18.69
C LYS A 77 0.79 -5.16 19.85
N VAL A 78 -0.33 -5.61 20.43
CA VAL A 78 -0.39 -6.57 21.54
C VAL A 78 -0.37 -8.00 21.01
N THR A 79 -1.14 -8.29 19.95
CA THR A 79 -1.33 -9.65 19.45
C THR A 79 -0.30 -10.08 18.40
N ARG A 80 0.36 -9.11 17.73
CA ARG A 80 1.35 -9.28 16.64
C ARG A 80 1.14 -10.52 15.75
N PRO A 81 -0.07 -10.72 15.18
CA PRO A 81 -0.30 -11.85 14.31
C PRO A 81 0.52 -11.72 13.03
N GLU A 82 1.10 -12.83 12.56
CA GLU A 82 1.62 -12.92 11.20
C GLU A 82 0.42 -12.96 10.25
N LEU A 83 0.14 -11.82 9.60
CA LEU A 83 -0.98 -11.69 8.67
C LEU A 83 -0.47 -11.47 7.25
N PRO A 84 -1.14 -12.04 6.24
CA PRO A 84 -0.72 -11.85 4.86
C PRO A 84 -1.16 -10.48 4.33
N PHE A 85 -0.51 -10.03 3.26
CA PHE A 85 -0.91 -8.85 2.47
C PHE A 85 -1.13 -7.58 3.32
N TRP A 86 -2.29 -6.93 3.21
CA TRP A 86 -2.56 -5.67 3.90
C TRP A 86 -2.49 -5.80 5.42
N GLY A 87 -2.79 -6.97 6.00
CA GLY A 87 -2.60 -7.20 7.43
C GLY A 87 -1.15 -6.98 7.91
N GLU A 88 -0.16 -7.40 7.11
CA GLU A 88 1.27 -7.13 7.38
C GLU A 88 1.58 -5.63 7.26
N TYR A 89 1.15 -5.03 6.16
CA TYR A 89 1.62 -3.69 5.77
C TYR A 89 0.90 -2.55 6.47
N LEU A 90 -0.33 -2.76 6.93
CA LEU A 90 -1.05 -1.81 7.77
C LEU A 90 -0.27 -1.53 9.06
N GLY A 91 0.25 -2.57 9.72
CA GLY A 91 1.02 -2.41 10.95
C GLY A 91 2.45 -1.89 10.75
N THR A 92 3.04 -2.09 9.56
CA THR A 92 4.47 -1.81 9.28
C THR A 92 4.84 -0.33 9.45
N ASN A 93 3.97 0.58 9.03
CA ASN A 93 4.24 2.03 9.04
C ASN A 93 3.27 2.82 9.95
N ASP A 94 2.53 2.15 10.83
CA ASP A 94 1.44 2.78 11.60
C ASP A 94 1.86 4.03 12.37
N ASP A 95 2.92 3.91 13.17
CA ASP A 95 3.44 5.02 13.97
C ASP A 95 3.93 6.18 13.09
N ARG A 96 4.50 5.87 11.93
CA ARG A 96 5.03 6.84 10.96
C ARG A 96 3.92 7.54 10.18
N LEU A 97 2.74 6.93 10.12
CA LEU A 97 1.55 7.46 9.46
C LEU A 97 0.59 8.17 10.44
N GLY A 98 0.97 8.24 11.72
CA GLY A 98 0.19 8.86 12.78
C GLY A 98 -1.00 7.99 13.20
N SER A 99 -0.72 6.72 13.48
CA SER A 99 -1.67 5.70 13.93
C SER A 99 -2.82 5.49 12.94
N ASN A 100 -2.49 5.09 11.72
CA ASN A 100 -3.46 4.82 10.66
C ASN A 100 -4.28 3.54 10.92
N VAL A 101 -3.74 2.53 11.60
CA VAL A 101 -4.45 1.28 11.91
C VAL A 101 -5.67 1.54 12.79
N PRO A 102 -5.57 2.21 13.96
CA PRO A 102 -6.75 2.56 14.72
C PRO A 102 -7.77 3.37 13.92
N LYS A 103 -7.33 4.32 13.07
CA LYS A 103 -8.23 5.12 12.23
C LYS A 103 -9.02 4.26 11.24
N ILE A 104 -8.34 3.36 10.53
CA ILE A 104 -8.97 2.45 9.57
C ILE A 104 -9.94 1.51 10.30
N MET A 105 -9.50 0.86 11.37
CA MET A 105 -10.31 -0.12 12.10
C MET A 105 -11.54 0.52 12.76
N LEU A 106 -11.37 1.66 13.43
CA LEU A 106 -12.49 2.41 13.99
C LEU A 106 -13.44 2.89 12.91
N SER A 107 -12.94 3.29 11.74
CA SER A 107 -13.82 3.69 10.63
C SER A 107 -14.66 2.53 10.11
N PHE A 108 -14.09 1.33 10.01
CA PHE A 108 -14.87 0.13 9.66
C PHE A 108 -15.96 -0.19 10.69
N ILE A 109 -15.63 -0.12 11.99
CA ILE A 109 -16.58 -0.39 13.08
C ILE A 109 -17.70 0.67 13.08
N ASN A 110 -17.32 1.95 13.07
CA ASN A 110 -18.23 3.08 13.13
C ASN A 110 -19.12 3.17 11.89
N GLY A 111 -18.56 2.97 10.69
CA GLY A 111 -19.34 2.97 9.47
C GLY A 111 -20.32 1.79 9.40
N ARG A 112 -19.94 0.61 9.90
CA ARG A 112 -20.88 -0.52 10.02
C ARG A 112 -22.02 -0.17 10.97
N SER A 113 -21.73 0.44 12.12
CA SER A 113 -22.76 0.90 13.06
C SER A 113 -23.64 2.00 12.47
N ALA A 114 -23.09 2.88 11.63
CA ALA A 114 -23.84 3.91 10.91
C ALA A 114 -24.82 3.30 9.91
N ILE A 115 -24.44 2.23 9.21
CA ILE A 115 -25.36 1.47 8.34
C ILE A 115 -26.53 0.90 9.16
N GLU A 116 -26.26 0.37 10.35
CA GLU A 116 -27.32 -0.15 11.23
C GLU A 116 -28.33 0.94 11.63
N ALA A 117 -27.83 2.15 11.88
CA ALA A 117 -28.61 3.33 12.25
C ALA A 117 -29.20 4.13 11.07
N ASN A 118 -28.92 3.72 9.82
CA ASN A 118 -29.24 4.48 8.61
C ASN A 118 -28.69 5.92 8.59
N ASP A 119 -27.51 6.15 9.17
CA ASP A 119 -26.84 7.46 9.15
C ASP A 119 -25.97 7.61 7.89
N GLU A 120 -26.57 8.11 6.80
CA GLU A 120 -25.90 8.31 5.51
C GLU A 120 -24.63 9.16 5.60
N VAL A 121 -24.66 10.21 6.41
CA VAL A 121 -23.53 11.14 6.53
C VAL A 121 -22.34 10.42 7.14
N TYR A 122 -22.59 9.68 8.23
CA TYR A 122 -21.52 8.99 8.93
C TYR A 122 -21.01 7.77 8.16
N ILE A 123 -21.85 7.09 7.36
CA ILE A 123 -21.39 6.03 6.44
C ILE A 123 -20.34 6.58 5.46
N LEU A 124 -20.65 7.67 4.78
CA LEU A 124 -19.78 8.25 3.75
C LEU A 124 -18.50 8.83 4.34
N GLN A 125 -18.58 9.47 5.51
CA GLN A 125 -17.41 9.99 6.22
C GLN A 125 -16.43 8.88 6.61
N ASN A 126 -16.93 7.76 7.14
CA ASN A 126 -16.08 6.63 7.49
C ASN A 126 -15.50 5.95 6.24
N ALA A 127 -16.28 5.81 5.17
CA ALA A 127 -15.80 5.28 3.88
C ALA A 127 -14.65 6.14 3.31
N GLN A 128 -14.81 7.46 3.31
CA GLN A 128 -13.76 8.38 2.88
C GLN A 128 -12.50 8.27 3.74
N THR A 129 -12.65 8.16 5.06
CA THR A 129 -11.51 8.00 5.98
C THR A 129 -10.72 6.72 5.65
N ILE A 130 -11.42 5.60 5.44
CA ILE A 130 -10.79 4.32 5.04
C ILE A 130 -10.00 4.49 3.74
N ARG A 131 -10.62 5.06 2.69
CA ARG A 131 -9.96 5.23 1.38
C ARG A 131 -8.73 6.13 1.50
N THR A 132 -8.83 7.24 2.21
CA THR A 132 -7.71 8.16 2.42
C THR A 132 -6.56 7.47 3.17
N GLU A 133 -6.84 6.78 4.27
CA GLU A 133 -5.79 6.15 5.07
C GLU A 133 -5.16 4.94 4.36
N LEU A 134 -5.93 4.15 3.60
CA LEU A 134 -5.37 3.07 2.76
C LEU A 134 -4.46 3.61 1.65
N SER A 135 -4.78 4.76 1.05
CA SER A 135 -3.89 5.44 0.11
C SER A 135 -2.58 5.86 0.78
N ARG A 136 -2.66 6.41 1.99
CA ARG A 136 -1.49 6.80 2.79
C ARG A 136 -0.63 5.60 3.14
N THR A 137 -1.23 4.46 3.50
CA THR A 137 -0.52 3.20 3.74
C THR A 137 0.26 2.75 2.50
N ALA A 138 -0.40 2.69 1.33
CA ALA A 138 0.25 2.27 0.09
C ALA A 138 1.42 3.20 -0.31
N ALA A 139 1.23 4.52 -0.16
CA ALA A 139 2.30 5.49 -0.41
C ALA A 139 3.46 5.36 0.59
N GLY A 140 3.15 5.17 1.88
CA GLY A 140 4.15 4.91 2.92
C GLY A 140 4.99 3.67 2.64
N MET A 141 4.35 2.59 2.19
CA MET A 141 5.07 1.37 1.79
C MET A 141 5.97 1.60 0.57
N ALA A 142 5.49 2.31 -0.45
CA ALA A 142 6.34 2.68 -1.58
C ALA A 142 7.58 3.47 -1.12
N ILE A 143 7.41 4.46 -0.23
CA ILE A 143 8.52 5.24 0.35
C ILE A 143 9.50 4.33 1.09
N THR A 144 9.01 3.43 1.96
CA THR A 144 9.85 2.47 2.71
C THR A 144 10.72 1.65 1.77
N TYR A 145 10.15 1.07 0.71
CA TYR A 145 10.88 0.20 -0.19
C TYR A 145 11.84 0.94 -1.12
N LEU A 146 11.50 2.15 -1.56
CA LEU A 146 12.43 3.02 -2.28
C LEU A 146 13.61 3.43 -1.39
N ARG A 147 13.37 3.72 -0.11
CA ARG A 147 14.46 4.02 0.84
C ARG A 147 15.35 2.82 1.11
N ARG A 148 14.77 1.62 1.28
CA ARG A 148 15.51 0.36 1.36
C ARG A 148 16.35 0.14 0.09
N THR A 149 15.79 0.42 -1.09
CA THR A 149 16.54 0.37 -2.35
C THR A 149 17.77 1.28 -2.29
N ARG A 150 17.59 2.55 -1.92
CA ARG A 150 18.69 3.51 -1.80
C ARG A 150 19.76 3.05 -0.81
N LEU A 151 19.36 2.53 0.35
CA LEU A 151 20.27 1.99 1.36
C LEU A 151 21.08 0.80 0.81
N ASN A 152 20.43 -0.11 0.09
CA ASN A 152 21.07 -1.29 -0.46
C ASN A 152 21.98 -0.97 -1.67
N ILE A 153 21.75 0.14 -2.38
CA ILE A 153 22.72 0.70 -3.33
C ILE A 153 24.00 1.09 -2.58
N ILE A 154 23.87 1.87 -1.50
CA ILE A 154 25.01 2.34 -0.69
C ILE A 154 25.80 1.17 -0.10
N ASN A 155 25.08 0.16 0.40
CA ASN A 155 25.68 -1.03 1.02
C ASN A 155 26.18 -2.06 -0.01
N SER A 156 26.02 -1.81 -1.32
CA SER A 156 26.36 -2.75 -2.39
C SER A 156 25.70 -4.13 -2.26
N ASP A 157 24.50 -4.19 -1.66
CA ASP A 157 23.71 -5.42 -1.49
C ASP A 157 22.74 -5.60 -2.66
N LEU A 158 23.22 -6.25 -3.72
CA LEU A 158 22.47 -6.42 -4.97
C LEU A 158 21.15 -7.19 -4.76
N THR A 159 21.15 -8.23 -3.93
CA THR A 159 19.97 -9.07 -3.67
C THR A 159 18.87 -8.24 -3.01
N ARG A 160 19.19 -7.55 -1.92
CA ARG A 160 18.21 -6.75 -1.19
C ARG A 160 17.82 -5.50 -1.96
N ARG A 161 18.73 -4.91 -2.73
CA ARG A 161 18.41 -3.79 -3.63
C ARG A 161 17.36 -4.19 -4.66
N ASN A 162 17.59 -5.28 -5.39
CA ASN A 162 16.69 -5.71 -6.46
C ASN A 162 15.30 -6.10 -5.93
N SER A 163 15.26 -6.77 -4.76
CA SER A 163 14.00 -7.08 -4.07
C SER A 163 13.25 -5.79 -3.68
N ALA A 164 13.90 -4.90 -2.94
CA ALA A 164 13.28 -3.67 -2.46
C ALA A 164 12.84 -2.76 -3.62
N PHE A 165 13.62 -2.71 -4.71
CA PHE A 165 13.25 -1.96 -5.91
C PHE A 165 11.97 -2.53 -6.55
N SER A 166 11.88 -3.85 -6.66
CA SER A 166 10.72 -4.54 -7.24
C SER A 166 9.46 -4.31 -6.41
N GLU A 167 9.55 -4.41 -5.08
CA GLU A 167 8.46 -4.12 -4.15
C GLU A 167 8.02 -2.66 -4.23
N GLY A 168 8.97 -1.73 -4.24
CA GLY A 168 8.71 -0.29 -4.36
C GLY A 168 7.96 0.05 -5.66
N ILE A 169 8.43 -0.47 -6.80
CA ILE A 169 7.73 -0.30 -8.10
C ILE A 169 6.34 -0.94 -8.06
N GLY A 170 6.18 -2.10 -7.40
CA GLY A 170 4.88 -2.76 -7.25
C GLY A 170 3.87 -1.88 -6.52
N PHE A 171 4.25 -1.30 -5.37
CA PHE A 171 3.39 -0.36 -4.65
C PHE A 171 3.08 0.90 -5.46
N LEU A 172 4.05 1.48 -6.17
CA LEU A 172 3.82 2.64 -7.04
C LEU A 172 2.81 2.33 -8.14
N LYS A 173 2.95 1.18 -8.81
CA LYS A 173 2.00 0.73 -9.84
C LYS A 173 0.62 0.46 -9.24
N GLY A 174 0.56 -0.17 -8.08
CA GLY A 174 -0.68 -0.41 -7.35
C GLY A 174 -1.41 0.88 -6.96
N LEU A 175 -0.67 1.94 -6.63
CA LEU A 175 -1.22 3.22 -6.24
C LEU A 175 -1.95 3.94 -7.40
N ARG A 176 -1.60 3.66 -8.66
CA ARG A 176 -2.23 4.28 -9.85
C ARG A 176 -3.75 4.19 -9.82
N SER A 177 -4.27 3.03 -9.43
CA SER A 177 -5.70 2.71 -9.41
C SER A 177 -6.45 3.27 -8.21
N HIS A 178 -5.76 3.89 -7.25
CA HIS A 178 -6.38 4.39 -6.03
C HIS A 178 -7.15 5.69 -6.33
N PRO A 179 -8.46 5.79 -5.97
CA PRO A 179 -9.30 6.92 -6.36
C PRO A 179 -8.93 8.20 -5.60
N GLU A 180 -8.45 8.07 -4.37
CA GLU A 180 -8.06 9.20 -3.52
C GLU A 180 -6.54 9.39 -3.39
N LYS A 181 -5.75 8.91 -4.37
CA LYS A 181 -4.31 9.16 -4.34
C LYS A 181 -4.03 10.66 -4.33
N LYS A 182 -3.11 11.09 -3.46
CA LYS A 182 -2.72 12.51 -3.34
C LYS A 182 -1.69 12.92 -4.39
N ILE A 183 -0.85 11.98 -4.81
CA ILE A 183 0.07 12.20 -5.92
C ILE A 183 -0.70 12.24 -7.24
N ASN A 184 -0.45 13.26 -8.06
CA ASN A 184 -1.08 13.35 -9.37
C ASN A 184 -0.58 12.22 -10.30
N SER A 185 -1.42 11.80 -11.24
CA SER A 185 -1.11 10.64 -12.10
C SER A 185 0.13 10.87 -12.98
N ALA A 186 0.31 12.06 -13.55
CA ALA A 186 1.44 12.37 -14.43
C ALA A 186 2.79 12.30 -13.69
N THR A 187 2.86 12.82 -12.47
CA THR A 187 4.03 12.74 -11.60
C THR A 187 4.29 11.31 -11.15
N LEU A 188 3.25 10.54 -10.80
CA LEU A 188 3.44 9.12 -10.47
C LEU A 188 3.99 8.32 -11.66
N ASP A 189 3.48 8.56 -12.86
CA ASP A 189 3.95 7.92 -14.08
C ASP A 189 5.36 8.35 -14.46
N GLY A 190 5.69 9.63 -14.30
CA GLY A 190 7.05 10.16 -14.43
C GLY A 190 8.02 9.48 -13.47
N ILE A 191 7.66 9.32 -12.20
CA ILE A 191 8.48 8.59 -11.21
C ILE A 191 8.74 7.15 -11.66
N ILE A 192 7.70 6.42 -12.07
CA ILE A 192 7.83 5.03 -12.51
C ILE A 192 8.70 4.92 -13.76
N LEU A 193 8.54 5.86 -14.71
CA LEU A 193 9.35 5.92 -15.93
C LEU A 193 10.82 6.22 -15.61
N ASP A 194 11.07 7.21 -14.76
CA ASP A 194 12.42 7.63 -14.38
C ASP A 194 13.18 6.53 -13.65
N LEU A 195 12.53 5.84 -12.71
CA LEU A 195 13.09 4.67 -12.02
C LEU A 195 13.37 3.53 -13.01
N GLY A 196 12.62 3.43 -14.11
CA GLY A 196 12.82 2.42 -15.13
C GLY A 196 12.46 1.01 -14.68
N ASN A 197 12.85 0.02 -15.48
CA ASN A 197 12.47 -1.39 -15.31
C ASN A 197 13.67 -2.34 -15.12
N ASN A 198 14.88 -1.81 -14.99
CA ASN A 198 16.10 -2.60 -14.82
C ASN A 198 16.78 -2.31 -13.48
N SER A 199 16.56 -3.20 -12.53
CA SER A 199 17.13 -3.10 -11.19
C SER A 199 18.61 -3.45 -11.16
N TRP A 200 19.13 -4.26 -12.10
CA TRP A 200 20.57 -4.58 -12.18
C TRP A 200 21.41 -3.31 -12.34
N SER A 201 20.94 -2.39 -13.17
CA SER A 201 21.58 -1.10 -13.44
C SER A 201 21.17 0.02 -12.47
N MET A 202 20.28 -0.24 -11.52
CA MET A 202 19.81 0.79 -10.58
C MET A 202 20.89 1.09 -9.53
N ASN A 203 21.68 2.13 -9.76
CA ASN A 203 22.74 2.60 -8.85
C ASN A 203 22.59 4.10 -8.48
N ASP A 204 21.56 4.77 -9.01
CA ASP A 204 21.37 6.21 -8.84
C ASP A 204 20.58 6.50 -7.55
N THR A 205 21.32 6.79 -6.48
CA THR A 205 20.71 7.14 -5.18
C THR A 205 19.95 8.46 -5.19
N THR A 206 20.29 9.38 -6.09
CA THR A 206 19.63 10.68 -6.23
C THR A 206 18.27 10.49 -6.87
N LYS A 207 18.20 9.71 -7.96
CA LYS A 207 16.95 9.36 -8.63
C LYS A 207 15.97 8.66 -7.69
N VAL A 208 16.44 7.67 -6.92
CA VAL A 208 15.60 6.99 -5.92
C VAL A 208 15.14 7.95 -4.82
N ALA A 209 16.00 8.88 -4.40
CA ALA A 209 15.64 9.91 -3.42
C ALA A 209 14.58 10.89 -3.93
N THR A 210 14.72 11.38 -5.16
CA THR A 210 13.73 12.24 -5.81
C THR A 210 12.36 11.56 -5.88
N ALA A 211 12.33 10.26 -6.20
CA ALA A 211 11.10 9.49 -6.23
C ALA A 211 10.40 9.48 -4.86
N TYR A 212 11.04 8.95 -3.80
CA TYR A 212 10.36 8.86 -2.50
C TYR A 212 10.07 10.23 -1.87
N ASN A 213 10.87 11.27 -2.14
CA ASN A 213 10.60 12.63 -1.66
C ASN A 213 9.37 13.25 -2.34
N SER A 214 9.15 12.94 -3.62
CA SER A 214 7.96 13.40 -4.36
C SER A 214 6.68 12.77 -3.81
N LEU A 215 6.71 11.48 -3.46
CA LEU A 215 5.60 10.83 -2.74
C LEU A 215 5.40 11.44 -1.36
N ALA A 216 6.46 11.57 -0.58
CA ALA A 216 6.39 12.12 0.78
C ALA A 216 5.79 13.54 0.77
N THR A 217 6.20 14.39 -0.18
CA THR A 217 5.63 15.74 -0.36
C THR A 217 4.15 15.69 -0.69
N SER A 218 3.75 14.84 -1.67
CA SER A 218 2.35 14.73 -2.09
C SER A 218 1.43 14.27 -0.96
N TYR A 219 1.94 13.43 -0.05
CA TYR A 219 1.19 12.88 1.08
C TYR A 219 1.43 13.61 2.41
N GLN A 220 2.25 14.67 2.41
CA GLN A 220 2.67 15.40 3.61
C GLN A 220 3.26 14.48 4.70
N LEU A 221 4.12 13.55 4.28
CA LEU A 221 4.80 12.59 5.14
C LEU A 221 6.26 13.00 5.34
N ASP A 222 6.84 12.71 6.52
CA ASP A 222 8.28 12.82 6.71
C ASP A 222 8.98 11.61 6.09
N ALA A 223 9.59 11.78 4.92
CA ALA A 223 10.35 10.74 4.25
C ALA A 223 11.43 10.11 5.16
N LYS A 224 11.98 10.83 6.14
CA LYS A 224 13.04 10.31 7.03
C LYS A 224 12.51 9.33 8.06
N ALA A 225 11.21 9.38 8.39
CA ALA A 225 10.58 8.48 9.34
C ALA A 225 10.42 7.04 8.79
N PHE A 226 10.47 6.84 7.48
CA PHE A 226 10.28 5.56 6.79
C PHE A 226 11.56 4.74 6.64
#